data_AF-A0A1C4DHE7-F1
#
_entry.id   AF-A0A1C4DHE7-F1
#
_cell.length_a   1.000
_cell.length_b   1.000
_cell.length_c   1.000
_cell.angle_alpha   90.00
_cell.angle_beta   90.00
_cell.angle_gamma   90.00
#
_symmetry.space_group_name_H-M   'P 1'
#
loop_
_entity.id
_entity.type
_entity.pdbx_description
1 polymer ?
#
loop_
_entity_poly.entity_id
_entity_poly.type
_entity_poly.pdbx_seq_one_letter_code
_entity_poly.pdbx_strand_id
1 'polypeptide(L)'
;MQESEKRLYMYEKVAEHLETGVHVIDSRARTIIYNRKMREIEGMEIEDVLDKNLLDVFQFRGEEESTLLKVLKTREPALNVKQTYFNINGIEITTINDTFPIFHDSVLIGAIEIARDITMLEKMMRDNPHKRMNPLYTFDSIVGKNVRLKEAVETGKKAAMTSSPVLICGEAGTGKELFAQSIHNGSARSDHPFIAQNCASLPEDMLESMLVDGHTAASGLSETVNHQNLFQQAHGGTLLLDEINLLTPSLQKKLLNILEGESNLPYDVRVIATVNEDPIDAIAEGRLLKELYYRLSVISIFIPSLRERKEDLKELLSFFIKQFNHHFSLNIRGLTRKVEDTFLEYDWPGNVREMEHVIEGAFNLAGLEEMIDFYHLPIGFRQRLHHGFYSQGVKEQSDFLYQTGSDIKPLEKFVEEAETYYIQKALKHHDYNITQTAKSLGMSRQNLQYRIRKYGIERGAGY
;
A
#
# COMPACT_ATOMS: atom_id res chain seq x y z
N MET A 1 -24.34 -47.79 -12.71
CA MET A 1 -23.15 -47.12 -12.18
C MET A 1 -22.70 -47.85 -10.93
N GLN A 2 -21.52 -48.47 -10.97
CA GLN A 2 -20.90 -49.12 -9.80
C GLN A 2 -20.64 -48.06 -8.71
N GLU A 3 -20.52 -48.47 -7.45
CA GLU A 3 -20.37 -47.54 -6.33
C GLU A 3 -19.07 -46.72 -6.41
N SER A 4 -18.03 -47.30 -7.01
CA SER A 4 -16.77 -46.63 -7.39
C SER A 4 -16.98 -45.51 -8.41
N GLU A 5 -17.76 -45.76 -9.47
CA GLU A 5 -18.08 -44.76 -10.50
C GLU A 5 -18.93 -43.60 -9.92
N LYS A 6 -19.84 -43.91 -8.98
CA LYS A 6 -20.60 -42.88 -8.25
C LYS A 6 -19.70 -41.98 -7.43
N ARG A 7 -18.74 -42.56 -6.73
CA ARG A 7 -17.78 -41.81 -5.91
C ARG A 7 -16.87 -40.95 -6.78
N LEU A 8 -16.38 -41.48 -7.91
CA LEU A 8 -15.56 -40.74 -8.87
C LEU A 8 -16.32 -39.52 -9.42
N TYR A 9 -17.56 -39.73 -9.85
CA TYR A 9 -18.42 -38.65 -10.35
C TYR A 9 -18.64 -37.55 -9.30
N MET A 10 -18.79 -37.90 -8.02
CA MET A 10 -18.91 -36.91 -6.95
C MET A 10 -17.63 -36.09 -6.78
N TYR A 11 -16.45 -36.71 -6.84
CA TYR A 11 -15.17 -35.99 -6.74
C TYR A 11 -14.92 -35.07 -7.93
N GLU A 12 -15.26 -35.51 -9.15
CA GLU A 12 -15.23 -34.65 -10.34
C GLU A 12 -16.13 -33.43 -10.14
N LYS A 13 -17.34 -33.63 -9.62
CA LYS A 13 -18.26 -32.51 -9.34
C LYS A 13 -17.77 -31.60 -8.23
N VAL A 14 -17.07 -32.11 -7.22
CA VAL A 14 -16.41 -31.26 -6.22
C VAL A 14 -15.36 -30.39 -6.89
N ALA A 15 -14.41 -30.98 -7.64
CA ALA A 15 -13.36 -30.23 -8.32
C ALA A 15 -13.92 -29.14 -9.23
N GLU A 16 -14.99 -29.45 -9.96
CA GLU A 16 -15.66 -28.56 -10.90
C GLU A 16 -16.29 -27.31 -10.26
N HIS A 17 -16.67 -27.37 -8.98
CA HIS A 17 -17.27 -26.25 -8.24
C HIS A 17 -16.28 -25.54 -7.30
N LEU A 18 -15.00 -25.93 -7.28
CA LEU A 18 -13.98 -25.20 -6.54
C LEU A 18 -13.64 -23.88 -7.26
N GLU A 19 -13.49 -22.81 -6.48
CA GLU A 19 -13.03 -21.50 -6.97
C GLU A 19 -11.50 -21.40 -7.06
N THR A 20 -10.80 -22.52 -6.85
CA THR A 20 -9.36 -22.66 -7.07
C THR A 20 -9.10 -23.52 -8.30
N GLY A 21 -8.06 -23.21 -9.07
CA GLY A 21 -7.64 -24.02 -10.20
C GLY A 21 -7.18 -25.40 -9.73
N VAL A 22 -7.67 -26.47 -10.37
CA VAL A 22 -7.24 -27.83 -10.10
C VAL A 22 -6.86 -28.52 -11.40
N HIS A 23 -5.59 -28.95 -11.47
CA HIS A 23 -5.04 -29.70 -12.60
C HIS A 23 -4.36 -30.97 -12.09
N VAL A 24 -4.78 -32.13 -12.63
CA VAL A 24 -4.20 -33.43 -12.31
C VAL A 24 -3.64 -34.07 -13.57
N ILE A 25 -2.42 -34.58 -13.49
CA ILE A 25 -1.78 -35.37 -14.55
C ILE A 25 -1.46 -36.80 -14.09
N ASP A 26 -1.47 -37.75 -15.03
CA ASP A 26 -0.97 -39.11 -14.79
C ASP A 26 0.57 -39.17 -14.74
N SER A 27 1.12 -40.34 -14.43
CA SER A 27 2.58 -40.58 -14.41
C SER A 27 3.26 -40.43 -15.78
N ARG A 28 2.51 -40.26 -16.87
CA ARG A 28 2.99 -39.96 -18.22
C ARG A 28 2.76 -38.51 -18.62
N ALA A 29 2.42 -37.65 -17.66
CA ALA A 29 2.12 -36.24 -17.82
C ALA A 29 0.92 -35.92 -18.73
N ARG A 30 -0.07 -36.81 -18.81
CA ARG A 30 -1.34 -36.54 -19.49
C ARG A 30 -2.36 -36.00 -18.51
N THR A 31 -3.11 -34.99 -18.92
CA THR A 31 -4.16 -34.37 -18.11
C THR A 31 -5.32 -35.34 -17.89
N ILE A 32 -5.67 -35.57 -16.62
CA ILE A 32 -6.77 -36.43 -16.18
C ILE A 32 -7.93 -35.62 -15.61
N ILE A 33 -7.63 -34.59 -14.81
CA ILE A 33 -8.63 -33.70 -14.23
C ILE A 33 -8.22 -32.27 -14.50
N TYR A 34 -9.18 -31.48 -14.97
CA TYR A 34 -8.97 -30.08 -15.28
C TYR A 34 -10.29 -29.34 -15.07
N ASN A 35 -10.40 -28.62 -13.95
CA ASN A 35 -11.68 -28.10 -13.49
C ASN A 35 -12.10 -26.80 -14.20
N ARG A 36 -13.36 -26.38 -13.99
CA ARG A 36 -13.91 -25.11 -14.46
C ARG A 36 -12.98 -23.92 -14.20
N LYS A 37 -12.43 -23.82 -12.99
CA LYS A 37 -11.60 -22.67 -12.63
C LYS A 37 -10.33 -22.60 -13.47
N MET A 38 -9.71 -23.74 -13.75
CA MET A 38 -8.51 -23.78 -14.58
C MET A 38 -8.81 -23.34 -16.02
N ARG A 39 -9.96 -23.77 -16.58
CA ARG A 39 -10.46 -23.28 -17.87
C ARG A 39 -10.69 -21.77 -17.89
N GLU A 40 -11.20 -21.18 -16.81
CA GLU A 40 -11.36 -19.73 -16.67
C GLU A 40 -10.00 -19.00 -16.65
N ILE A 41 -9.03 -19.51 -15.90
CA ILE A 41 -7.68 -18.92 -15.76
C ILE A 41 -6.97 -18.89 -17.12
N GLU A 42 -7.05 -19.99 -17.86
CA GLU A 42 -6.28 -20.16 -19.10
C GLU A 42 -7.06 -19.81 -20.36
N GLY A 43 -8.38 -19.57 -20.25
CA GLY A 43 -9.26 -19.25 -21.38
C GLY A 43 -9.32 -20.39 -22.41
N MET A 44 -9.39 -21.64 -21.95
CA MET A 44 -9.39 -22.85 -22.80
C MET A 44 -10.58 -23.74 -22.51
N GLU A 45 -10.97 -24.54 -23.50
CA GLU A 45 -12.02 -25.54 -23.33
C GLU A 45 -11.43 -26.88 -22.86
N ILE A 46 -12.27 -27.75 -22.30
CA ILE A 46 -11.80 -29.02 -21.72
C ILE A 46 -11.18 -29.93 -22.79
N GLU A 47 -11.69 -29.89 -24.02
CA GLU A 47 -11.20 -30.65 -25.18
C GLU A 47 -9.81 -30.22 -25.63
N ASP A 48 -9.38 -29.01 -25.26
CA ASP A 48 -8.07 -28.49 -25.58
C ASP A 48 -6.97 -29.13 -24.71
N VAL A 49 -7.33 -29.66 -23.53
CA VAL A 49 -6.37 -30.04 -22.49
C VAL A 49 -6.49 -31.50 -22.06
N LEU A 50 -7.71 -32.06 -22.03
CA LEU A 50 -7.97 -33.42 -21.53
C LEU A 50 -7.27 -34.49 -22.38
N ASP A 51 -6.69 -35.51 -21.73
CA ASP A 51 -5.94 -36.62 -22.33
C ASP A 51 -4.70 -36.25 -23.17
N LYS A 52 -4.37 -34.96 -23.27
CA LYS A 52 -3.15 -34.47 -23.95
C LYS A 52 -1.98 -34.40 -22.99
N ASN A 53 -0.76 -34.50 -23.53
CA ASN A 53 0.44 -34.30 -22.73
C ASN A 53 0.56 -32.82 -22.32
N LEU A 54 0.97 -32.57 -21.08
CA LEU A 54 1.18 -31.23 -20.54
C LEU A 54 2.04 -30.36 -21.46
N LEU A 55 3.14 -30.92 -21.99
CA LEU A 55 4.09 -30.17 -22.83
C LEU A 55 3.60 -29.93 -24.25
N ASP A 56 2.53 -30.61 -24.70
CA ASP A 56 1.91 -30.35 -26.00
C ASP A 56 0.97 -29.13 -25.93
N VAL A 57 0.48 -28.81 -24.73
CA VAL A 57 -0.51 -27.75 -24.50
C VAL A 57 0.14 -26.51 -23.89
N PHE A 58 1.17 -26.68 -23.05
CA PHE A 58 1.80 -25.60 -22.30
C PHE A 58 3.29 -25.47 -22.60
N GLN A 59 3.74 -24.21 -22.72
CA GLN A 59 5.13 -23.86 -22.92
C GLN A 59 5.67 -23.10 -21.72
N PHE A 60 6.85 -23.51 -21.25
CA PHE A 60 7.55 -22.92 -20.10
C PHE A 60 8.82 -22.19 -20.57
N ARG A 61 9.21 -21.10 -19.90
CA ARG A 61 10.37 -20.28 -20.30
C ARG A 61 11.68 -20.76 -19.61
N GLY A 62 12.76 -20.86 -20.38
CA GLY A 62 14.13 -20.97 -19.84
C GLY A 62 14.40 -22.24 -19.01
N GLU A 63 14.97 -22.07 -17.81
CA GLU A 63 15.25 -23.16 -16.84
C GLU A 63 14.03 -23.54 -15.97
N GLU A 64 12.88 -22.88 -16.13
CA GLU A 64 11.67 -23.19 -15.36
C GLU A 64 10.99 -24.47 -15.87
N GLU A 65 11.09 -25.56 -15.10
CA GLU A 65 10.30 -26.78 -15.30
C GLU A 65 8.92 -26.61 -14.64
N SER A 66 7.85 -27.15 -15.27
CA SER A 66 6.52 -27.25 -14.66
C SER A 66 6.57 -27.87 -13.26
N THR A 67 5.86 -27.29 -12.29
CA THR A 67 5.70 -27.80 -10.93
C THR A 67 5.14 -29.22 -10.92
N LEU A 68 4.18 -29.52 -11.78
CA LEU A 68 3.66 -30.88 -11.97
C LEU A 68 4.76 -31.87 -12.44
N LEU A 69 5.58 -31.51 -13.43
CA LEU A 69 6.68 -32.36 -13.91
C LEU A 69 7.79 -32.50 -12.87
N LYS A 70 8.10 -31.41 -12.16
CA LYS A 70 9.07 -31.38 -11.07
C LYS A 70 8.66 -32.36 -9.98
N VAL A 71 7.41 -32.31 -9.52
CA VAL A 71 6.88 -33.22 -8.50
C VAL A 71 6.85 -34.68 -8.97
N LEU A 72 6.53 -34.95 -10.24
CA LEU A 72 6.63 -36.31 -10.79
C LEU A 72 8.06 -36.87 -10.73
N LYS A 73 9.06 -36.01 -10.96
CA LYS A 73 10.49 -36.37 -10.97
C LYS A 73 11.06 -36.50 -9.56
N THR A 74 10.80 -35.53 -8.69
CA THR A 74 11.36 -35.49 -7.32
C THR A 74 10.60 -36.38 -6.36
N ARG A 75 9.31 -36.64 -6.62
CA ARG A 75 8.38 -37.32 -5.70
C ARG A 75 8.15 -36.56 -4.39
N GLU A 76 8.50 -35.28 -4.35
CA GLU A 76 8.36 -34.39 -3.20
C GLU A 76 7.35 -33.29 -3.52
N PRO A 77 6.53 -32.84 -2.56
CA PRO A 77 5.60 -31.74 -2.79
C PRO A 77 6.32 -30.42 -3.04
N ALA A 78 5.76 -29.58 -3.90
CA ALA A 78 6.23 -28.23 -4.17
C ALA A 78 5.14 -27.24 -3.75
N LEU A 79 5.39 -26.48 -2.68
CA LEU A 79 4.39 -25.60 -2.06
C LEU A 79 4.70 -24.14 -2.36
N ASN A 80 3.63 -23.37 -2.60
CA ASN A 80 3.65 -21.93 -2.80
C ASN A 80 4.66 -21.47 -3.87
N VAL A 81 4.78 -22.25 -4.96
CA VAL A 81 5.75 -21.98 -6.02
C VAL A 81 5.09 -21.12 -7.10
N LYS A 82 5.68 -19.97 -7.39
CA LYS A 82 5.32 -19.16 -8.53
C LYS A 82 5.75 -19.86 -9.82
N GLN A 83 4.86 -19.94 -10.80
CA GLN A 83 5.13 -20.50 -12.12
C GLN A 83 4.57 -19.58 -13.20
N THR A 84 5.34 -19.33 -14.26
CA THR A 84 4.87 -18.60 -15.45
C THR A 84 4.96 -19.48 -16.69
N TYR A 85 3.89 -19.54 -17.46
CA TYR A 85 3.80 -20.39 -18.65
C TYR A 85 2.88 -19.79 -19.70
N PHE A 86 2.90 -20.37 -20.90
CA PHE A 86 2.09 -19.97 -22.04
C PHE A 86 1.18 -21.13 -22.42
N ASN A 87 -0.10 -20.83 -22.65
CA ASN A 87 -1.04 -21.80 -23.23
C ASN A 87 -0.86 -21.90 -24.77
N ILE A 88 -1.65 -22.78 -25.41
CA ILE A 88 -1.65 -22.96 -26.88
C ILE A 88 -1.97 -21.68 -27.67
N ASN A 89 -2.67 -20.72 -27.06
CA ASN A 89 -3.03 -19.45 -27.66
C ASN A 89 -1.93 -18.38 -27.49
N GLY A 90 -0.80 -18.74 -26.89
CA GLY A 90 0.32 -17.83 -26.64
C GLY A 90 0.06 -16.80 -25.53
N ILE A 91 -0.96 -17.04 -24.68
CA ILE A 91 -1.29 -16.16 -23.55
C ILE A 91 -0.37 -16.50 -22.38
N GLU A 92 0.36 -15.49 -21.87
CA GLU A 92 1.16 -15.61 -20.65
C GLU A 92 0.25 -15.66 -19.42
N ILE A 93 0.40 -16.73 -18.64
CA ILE A 93 -0.31 -17.00 -17.39
C ILE A 93 0.72 -17.15 -16.27
N THR A 94 0.43 -16.56 -15.11
CA THR A 94 1.27 -16.68 -13.92
C THR A 94 0.42 -17.09 -12.73
N THR A 95 0.80 -18.20 -12.11
CA THR A 95 0.07 -18.79 -10.97
C THR A 95 1.00 -19.03 -9.77
N ILE A 96 0.41 -19.11 -8.59
CA ILE A 96 1.04 -19.64 -7.38
C ILE A 96 0.45 -21.03 -7.11
N ASN A 97 1.32 -22.03 -7.09
CA ASN A 97 0.92 -23.44 -7.12
C ASN A 97 1.33 -24.17 -5.84
N ASP A 98 0.39 -24.94 -5.30
CA ASP A 98 0.66 -26.03 -4.36
C ASP A 98 0.50 -27.36 -5.10
N THR A 99 1.60 -28.10 -5.26
CA THR A 99 1.65 -29.32 -6.08
C THR A 99 2.06 -30.52 -5.27
N PHE A 100 1.31 -31.61 -5.37
CA PHE A 100 1.50 -32.83 -4.59
C PHE A 100 1.60 -34.07 -5.48
N PRO A 101 2.50 -35.02 -5.17
CA PRO A 101 2.54 -36.31 -5.82
C PRO A 101 1.38 -37.20 -5.34
N ILE A 102 0.79 -37.97 -6.25
CA ILE A 102 -0.29 -38.91 -5.96
C ILE A 102 0.28 -40.33 -5.96
N PHE A 103 0.17 -41.01 -4.82
CA PHE A 103 0.61 -42.40 -4.67
C PHE A 103 -0.57 -43.36 -4.48
N HIS A 104 -0.47 -44.53 -5.10
CA HIS A 104 -1.30 -45.69 -4.78
C HIS A 104 -0.37 -46.86 -4.45
N ASP A 105 -0.49 -47.44 -3.25
CA ASP A 105 0.36 -48.53 -2.77
C ASP A 105 1.87 -48.28 -3.00
N SER A 106 2.33 -47.06 -2.68
CA SER A 106 3.72 -46.60 -2.86
C SER A 106 4.18 -46.41 -4.31
N VAL A 107 3.30 -46.65 -5.29
CA VAL A 107 3.54 -46.34 -6.70
C VAL A 107 3.05 -44.94 -7.00
N LEU A 108 3.91 -44.09 -7.56
CA LEU A 108 3.53 -42.78 -8.04
C LEU A 108 2.64 -42.94 -9.28
N ILE A 109 1.39 -42.50 -9.18
CA ILE A 109 0.40 -42.62 -10.27
C ILE A 109 0.08 -41.29 -10.96
N GLY A 110 0.48 -40.16 -10.36
CA GLY A 110 0.23 -38.84 -10.94
C GLY A 110 0.68 -37.71 -10.03
N ALA A 111 0.29 -36.49 -10.38
CA ALA A 111 0.48 -35.29 -9.58
C ALA A 111 -0.77 -34.41 -9.65
N ILE A 112 -1.09 -33.71 -8.57
CA ILE A 112 -2.16 -32.72 -8.48
C ILE A 112 -1.56 -31.36 -8.20
N GLU A 113 -2.02 -30.35 -8.92
CA GLU A 113 -1.71 -28.95 -8.74
C GLU A 113 -2.97 -28.19 -8.35
N ILE A 114 -2.83 -27.37 -7.32
CA ILE A 114 -3.82 -26.40 -6.86
C ILE A 114 -3.26 -25.02 -7.19
N ALA A 115 -3.87 -24.36 -8.17
CA ALA A 115 -3.36 -23.12 -8.77
C ALA A 115 -4.21 -21.90 -8.37
N ARG A 116 -3.52 -20.82 -7.99
CA ARG A 116 -4.09 -19.49 -7.80
C ARG A 116 -3.56 -18.54 -8.86
N ASP A 117 -4.44 -17.93 -9.62
CA ASP A 117 -4.08 -16.97 -10.67
C ASP A 117 -3.64 -15.62 -10.08
N ILE A 118 -2.44 -15.20 -10.46
CA ILE A 118 -1.86 -13.89 -10.12
C ILE A 118 -1.40 -13.13 -11.37
N THR A 119 -1.84 -13.55 -12.56
CA THR A 119 -1.39 -13.03 -13.85
C THR A 119 -1.58 -11.51 -13.95
N MET A 120 -2.74 -11.00 -13.52
CA MET A 120 -3.03 -9.56 -13.53
C MET A 120 -2.12 -8.80 -12.56
N LEU A 121 -1.86 -9.36 -11.38
CA LEU A 121 -1.01 -8.76 -10.36
C LEU A 121 0.45 -8.69 -10.83
N GLU A 122 0.95 -9.74 -11.47
CA GLU A 122 2.29 -9.75 -12.08
C GLU A 122 2.42 -8.77 -13.25
N LYS A 123 1.41 -8.67 -14.13
CA LYS A 123 1.40 -7.67 -15.21
C LYS A 123 1.43 -6.24 -14.64
N MET A 124 0.65 -5.97 -13.59
CA MET A 124 0.68 -4.68 -12.89
C MET A 124 2.06 -4.35 -12.30
N MET A 125 2.76 -5.36 -11.77
CA MET A 125 4.11 -5.17 -11.23
C MET A 125 5.19 -5.03 -12.32
N ARG A 126 5.02 -5.69 -13.47
CA ARG A 126 5.98 -5.70 -14.58
C ARG A 126 5.87 -4.49 -15.50
N ASP A 127 4.67 -3.93 -15.67
CA ASP A 127 4.37 -2.81 -16.57
C ASP A 127 4.73 -1.42 -16.02
N ASN A 128 5.62 -1.32 -15.02
CA ASN A 128 6.12 -0.04 -14.49
C ASN A 128 7.63 0.13 -14.75
N PRO A 129 7.98 0.61 -15.96
CA PRO A 129 8.87 1.77 -16.00
C PRO A 129 8.40 2.94 -16.88
N HIS A 130 7.54 2.75 -17.90
CA HIS A 130 7.17 3.82 -18.83
C HIS A 130 5.75 3.64 -19.39
N LYS A 131 4.71 4.20 -18.74
CA LYS A 131 3.34 4.16 -19.27
C LYS A 131 2.98 5.43 -20.03
N ARG A 132 2.72 5.27 -21.33
CA ARG A 132 1.54 5.89 -21.96
C ARG A 132 0.33 5.35 -21.19
N MET A 133 -0.21 6.12 -20.24
CA MET A 133 -1.43 5.73 -19.57
C MET A 133 -2.59 6.06 -20.51
N ASN A 134 -3.45 5.08 -20.79
CA ASN A 134 -4.84 5.44 -21.05
C ASN A 134 -5.35 6.04 -19.73
N PRO A 135 -5.79 7.30 -19.71
CA PRO A 135 -6.29 7.94 -18.50
C PRO A 135 -7.53 7.20 -18.01
N LEU A 136 -7.40 6.40 -16.94
CA LEU A 136 -8.45 5.49 -16.46
C LEU A 136 -9.48 6.18 -15.57
N TYR A 137 -9.12 7.34 -15.01
CA TYR A 137 -9.89 7.98 -13.95
C TYR A 137 -10.63 9.23 -14.42
N THR A 138 -11.87 9.38 -13.97
CA THR A 138 -12.71 10.55 -14.21
C THR A 138 -13.04 11.21 -12.88
N PHE A 139 -13.67 12.39 -12.92
CA PHE A 139 -14.10 13.05 -11.68
C PHE A 139 -15.05 12.19 -10.84
N ASP A 140 -15.76 11.22 -11.44
CA ASP A 140 -16.61 10.27 -10.73
C ASP A 140 -15.82 9.24 -9.92
N SER A 141 -14.51 9.07 -10.22
CA SER A 141 -13.59 8.25 -9.43
C SER A 141 -13.18 8.91 -8.11
N ILE A 142 -13.45 10.21 -7.92
CA ILE A 142 -13.08 10.96 -6.73
C ILE A 142 -14.20 10.84 -5.69
N VAL A 143 -13.93 10.08 -4.64
CA VAL A 143 -14.89 9.78 -3.57
C VAL A 143 -14.74 10.75 -2.40
N GLY A 144 -15.85 11.39 -2.02
CA GLY A 144 -15.94 12.23 -0.81
C GLY A 144 -17.06 13.26 -0.88
N LYS A 145 -17.51 13.70 0.29
CA LYS A 145 -18.59 14.68 0.46
C LYS A 145 -18.10 16.01 1.02
N ASN A 146 -16.88 16.09 1.51
CA ASN A 146 -16.29 17.30 2.06
C ASN A 146 -16.36 18.48 1.10
N VAL A 147 -16.70 19.64 1.66
CA VAL A 147 -16.94 20.87 0.89
C VAL A 147 -15.68 21.30 0.13
N ARG A 148 -14.50 21.26 0.77
CA ARG A 148 -13.23 21.64 0.12
C ARG A 148 -12.86 20.68 -1.00
N LEU A 149 -13.11 19.38 -0.82
CA LEU A 149 -12.88 18.40 -1.88
C LEU A 149 -13.82 18.66 -3.08
N LYS A 150 -15.09 18.96 -2.82
CA LYS A 150 -16.04 19.31 -3.89
C LYS A 150 -15.64 20.59 -4.62
N GLU A 151 -15.17 21.61 -3.91
CA GLU A 151 -14.62 22.82 -4.51
C GLU A 151 -13.41 22.52 -5.40
N ALA A 152 -12.52 21.63 -4.96
CA ALA A 152 -11.39 21.17 -5.76
C ALA A 152 -11.86 20.44 -7.04
N VAL A 153 -12.86 19.56 -6.94
CA VAL A 153 -13.45 18.86 -8.09
C VAL A 153 -14.09 19.84 -9.07
N GLU A 154 -14.88 20.80 -8.60
CA GLU A 154 -15.51 21.81 -9.45
C GLU A 154 -14.47 22.73 -10.12
N THR A 155 -13.38 23.06 -9.41
CA THR A 155 -12.25 23.79 -9.99
C THR A 155 -11.55 22.95 -11.06
N GLY A 156 -11.37 21.65 -10.82
CA GLY A 156 -10.83 20.71 -11.80
C GLY A 156 -11.70 20.60 -13.05
N LYS A 157 -13.03 20.52 -12.92
CA LYS A 157 -13.95 20.52 -14.06
C LYS A 157 -13.84 21.81 -14.89
N LYS A 158 -13.76 22.97 -14.23
CA LYS A 158 -13.54 24.26 -14.92
C LYS A 158 -12.18 24.30 -15.62
N ALA A 159 -11.15 23.76 -14.98
CA ALA A 159 -9.81 23.67 -15.56
C ALA A 159 -9.81 22.77 -16.80
N ALA A 160 -10.57 21.67 -16.80
CA ALA A 160 -10.67 20.78 -17.94
C ALA A 160 -11.14 21.49 -19.23
N MET A 161 -11.97 22.54 -19.09
CA MET A 161 -12.48 23.35 -20.20
C MET A 161 -11.46 24.31 -20.83
N THR A 162 -10.27 24.46 -20.24
CA THR A 162 -9.21 25.36 -20.75
C THR A 162 -7.92 24.59 -21.02
N SER A 163 -7.01 25.17 -21.82
CA SER A 163 -5.65 24.66 -22.04
C SER A 163 -4.62 25.24 -21.05
N SER A 164 -5.07 26.02 -20.06
CA SER A 164 -4.17 26.67 -19.11
C SER A 164 -3.41 25.66 -18.26
N PRO A 165 -2.16 25.98 -17.85
CA PRO A 165 -1.43 25.20 -16.86
C PRO A 165 -2.23 25.05 -15.57
N VAL A 166 -2.15 23.86 -14.96
CA VAL A 166 -2.82 23.55 -13.69
C VAL A 166 -1.79 23.10 -12.67
N LEU A 167 -1.84 23.69 -11.48
CA LEU A 167 -1.07 23.26 -10.32
C LEU A 167 -1.98 22.55 -9.32
N ILE A 168 -1.66 21.31 -8.97
CA ILE A 168 -2.38 20.50 -7.99
C ILE A 168 -1.54 20.39 -6.73
N CYS A 169 -2.00 21.01 -5.64
CA CYS A 169 -1.31 21.03 -4.35
C CYS A 169 -2.02 20.10 -3.37
N GLY A 170 -1.26 19.30 -2.64
CA GLY A 170 -1.79 18.47 -1.57
C GLY A 170 -0.80 17.41 -1.13
N GLU A 171 -0.97 16.88 0.08
CA GLU A 171 -0.05 15.91 0.65
C GLU A 171 0.09 14.63 -0.20
N ALA A 172 1.16 13.88 0.03
CA ALA A 172 1.33 12.55 -0.56
C ALA A 172 0.13 11.64 -0.23
N GLY A 173 -0.34 10.89 -1.21
CA GLY A 173 -1.46 9.95 -1.04
C GLY A 173 -2.87 10.59 -1.01
N THR A 174 -3.02 11.89 -1.29
CA THR A 174 -4.34 12.56 -1.34
C THR A 174 -5.13 12.32 -2.64
N GLY A 175 -4.47 11.80 -3.69
CA GLY A 175 -5.09 11.52 -5.00
C GLY A 175 -4.77 12.56 -6.08
N LYS A 176 -3.63 13.26 -6.03
CA LYS A 176 -3.25 14.28 -7.04
C LYS A 176 -3.26 13.76 -8.48
N GLU A 177 -2.80 12.53 -8.69
CA GLU A 177 -2.80 11.89 -10.02
C GLU A 177 -4.22 11.62 -10.54
N LEU A 178 -5.14 11.20 -9.66
CA LEU A 178 -6.57 11.03 -9.99
C LEU A 178 -7.16 12.34 -10.52
N PHE A 179 -6.83 13.47 -9.89
CA PHE A 179 -7.25 14.78 -10.35
C PHE A 179 -6.64 15.14 -11.72
N ALA A 180 -5.34 14.91 -11.91
CA ALA A 180 -4.68 15.20 -13.19
C ALA A 180 -5.30 14.41 -14.36
N GLN A 181 -5.52 13.10 -14.17
CA GLN A 181 -6.17 12.25 -15.17
C GLN A 181 -7.62 12.69 -15.42
N SER A 182 -8.38 13.03 -14.36
CA SER A 182 -9.75 13.53 -14.48
C SER A 182 -9.85 14.82 -15.28
N ILE A 183 -8.92 15.76 -15.07
CA ILE A 183 -8.84 17.02 -15.82
C ILE A 183 -8.55 16.76 -17.29
N HIS A 184 -7.62 15.86 -17.59
CA HIS A 184 -7.31 15.47 -18.97
C HIS A 184 -8.53 14.82 -19.65
N ASN A 185 -9.17 13.86 -18.99
CA ASN A 185 -10.36 13.17 -19.49
C ASN A 185 -11.57 14.07 -19.68
N GLY A 186 -11.72 15.10 -18.86
CA GLY A 186 -12.77 16.11 -19.03
C GLY A 186 -12.46 17.20 -20.06
N SER A 187 -11.30 17.15 -20.71
CA SER A 187 -10.85 18.21 -21.62
C SER A 187 -11.04 17.85 -23.10
N ALA A 188 -10.89 18.83 -23.99
CA ALA A 188 -10.86 18.60 -25.44
C ALA A 188 -9.68 17.71 -25.91
N ARG A 189 -8.74 17.37 -25.00
CA ARG A 189 -7.58 16.52 -25.27
C ARG A 189 -7.74 15.09 -24.75
N SER A 190 -8.94 14.65 -24.39
CA SER A 190 -9.19 13.32 -23.79
C SER A 190 -8.74 12.16 -24.68
N ASP A 191 -8.81 12.32 -26.00
CA ASP A 191 -8.38 11.30 -26.97
C ASP A 191 -6.89 11.42 -27.35
N HIS A 192 -6.15 12.35 -26.73
CA HIS A 192 -4.73 12.61 -27.00
C HIS A 192 -3.83 12.04 -25.88
N PRO A 193 -2.50 11.95 -26.10
CA PRO A 193 -1.60 11.34 -25.12
C PRO A 193 -1.63 12.03 -23.75
N PHE A 194 -1.72 11.21 -22.69
CA PHE A 194 -1.44 11.62 -21.32
C PHE A 194 -0.10 11.01 -20.89
N ILE A 195 0.92 11.86 -20.73
CA ILE A 195 2.26 11.45 -20.29
C ILE A 195 2.44 11.91 -18.85
N ALA A 196 2.74 10.98 -17.95
CA ALA A 196 3.02 11.28 -16.55
C ALA A 196 4.49 10.98 -16.22
N GLN A 197 5.16 11.95 -15.60
CA GLN A 197 6.53 11.81 -15.12
C GLN A 197 6.58 12.19 -13.64
N ASN A 198 6.99 11.24 -12.80
CA ASN A 198 7.31 11.51 -11.40
C ASN A 198 8.75 12.02 -11.30
N CYS A 199 8.91 13.25 -10.82
CA CYS A 199 10.19 13.95 -10.76
C CYS A 199 11.16 13.38 -9.70
N ALA A 200 10.67 12.63 -8.71
CA ALA A 200 11.47 12.04 -7.65
C ALA A 200 12.02 10.64 -8.00
N SER A 201 11.46 9.99 -9.03
CA SER A 201 11.73 8.59 -9.35
C SER A 201 13.03 8.34 -10.15
N LEU A 202 13.62 9.39 -10.74
CA LEU A 202 14.77 9.28 -11.66
C LEU A 202 15.99 10.07 -11.18
N PRO A 203 17.20 9.63 -11.51
CA PRO A 203 18.42 10.44 -11.35
C PRO A 203 18.30 11.77 -12.12
N GLU A 204 18.90 12.83 -11.58
CA GLU A 204 18.82 14.20 -12.13
C GLU A 204 19.24 14.26 -13.61
N ASP A 205 20.36 13.62 -13.97
CA ASP A 205 20.88 13.60 -15.35
C ASP A 205 19.90 12.94 -16.34
N MET A 206 19.22 11.88 -15.92
CA MET A 206 18.21 11.22 -16.75
C MET A 206 17.00 12.12 -16.93
N LEU A 207 16.51 12.73 -15.85
CA LEU A 207 15.36 13.62 -15.91
C LEU A 207 15.65 14.86 -16.77
N GLU A 208 16.86 15.40 -16.68
CA GLU A 208 17.32 16.50 -17.54
C GLU A 208 17.23 16.12 -19.02
N SER A 209 17.81 14.98 -19.40
CA SER A 209 17.77 14.51 -20.78
C SER A 209 16.32 14.25 -21.26
N MET A 210 15.46 13.68 -20.42
CA MET A 210 14.06 13.45 -20.78
C MET A 210 13.27 14.76 -20.96
N LEU A 211 13.61 15.83 -20.22
CA LEU A 211 12.96 17.14 -20.33
C LEU A 211 13.51 17.98 -21.50
N VAL A 212 14.83 17.97 -21.71
CA VAL A 212 15.53 18.90 -22.62
C VAL A 212 15.99 18.17 -23.89
N ASP A 213 16.83 17.14 -23.73
CA ASP A 213 17.60 16.51 -24.80
C ASP A 213 17.18 15.05 -24.96
N GLY A 214 16.15 14.80 -25.78
CA GLY A 214 15.73 13.42 -26.09
C GLY A 214 16.95 12.56 -26.40
N HIS A 215 17.17 11.46 -25.66
CA HIS A 215 18.48 10.82 -25.57
C HIS A 215 19.13 10.59 -26.95
N THR A 216 20.21 11.33 -27.23
CA THR A 216 21.29 10.82 -28.06
C THR A 216 22.32 10.25 -27.10
N ALA A 217 22.32 8.93 -26.92
CA ALA A 217 23.29 8.24 -26.09
C ALA A 217 24.71 8.62 -26.54
N ALA A 218 25.45 9.28 -25.65
CA ALA A 218 26.89 9.44 -25.80
C ALA A 218 27.57 8.11 -25.47
N SER A 219 28.52 7.73 -26.34
CA SER A 219 29.46 6.61 -26.20
C SER A 219 28.92 5.19 -26.45
N GLY A 220 28.80 4.89 -27.75
CA GLY A 220 29.30 3.65 -28.35
C GLY A 220 28.88 2.34 -27.71
N LEU A 221 27.71 1.83 -28.12
CA LEU A 221 27.45 0.42 -28.46
C LEU A 221 25.97 0.31 -28.90
N SER A 222 25.76 -0.07 -30.16
CA SER A 222 24.56 -0.69 -30.73
C SER A 222 23.22 0.09 -30.78
N GLU A 223 22.75 0.27 -32.03
CA GLU A 223 21.37 0.52 -32.48
C GLU A 223 20.63 1.79 -31.99
N THR A 224 20.43 2.67 -32.95
CA THR A 224 19.72 3.95 -32.89
C THR A 224 18.25 3.79 -32.46
N VAL A 225 17.95 4.10 -31.19
CA VAL A 225 16.59 4.46 -30.76
C VAL A 225 16.60 5.94 -30.39
N ASN A 226 16.19 6.81 -31.32
CA ASN A 226 15.90 8.22 -31.04
C ASN A 226 14.79 8.27 -29.98
N HIS A 227 15.16 8.48 -28.71
CA HIS A 227 14.18 8.65 -27.64
C HIS A 227 13.66 10.09 -27.69
N GLN A 228 12.35 10.25 -27.94
CA GLN A 228 11.69 11.56 -27.92
C GLN A 228 11.68 12.14 -26.51
N ASN A 229 11.85 13.46 -26.37
CA ASN A 229 11.71 14.14 -25.06
C ASN A 229 10.24 14.14 -24.59
N LEU A 230 9.99 14.44 -23.32
CA LEU A 230 8.65 14.37 -22.71
C LEU A 230 7.63 15.30 -23.41
N PHE A 231 8.05 16.49 -23.82
CA PHE A 231 7.21 17.44 -24.53
C PHE A 231 6.83 16.94 -25.95
N GLN A 232 7.74 16.27 -26.64
CA GLN A 232 7.46 15.61 -27.92
C GLN A 232 6.46 14.47 -27.76
N GLN A 233 6.65 13.64 -26.73
CA GLN A 233 5.75 12.51 -26.45
C GLN A 233 4.33 12.96 -26.09
N ALA A 234 4.21 14.12 -25.42
CA ALA A 234 2.94 14.71 -25.00
C ALA A 234 2.33 15.66 -26.04
N HIS A 235 2.87 15.73 -27.25
CA HIS A 235 2.39 16.64 -28.29
C HIS A 235 0.90 16.41 -28.62
N GLY A 236 0.13 17.50 -28.65
CA GLY A 236 -1.33 17.51 -28.80
C GLY A 236 -2.09 17.07 -27.53
N GLY A 237 -1.38 16.59 -26.51
CA GLY A 237 -1.93 15.98 -25.31
C GLY A 237 -1.64 16.76 -24.04
N THR A 238 -1.38 16.02 -22.95
CA THR A 238 -1.12 16.55 -21.61
C THR A 238 0.11 15.90 -20.98
N LEU A 239 0.97 16.72 -20.38
CA LEU A 239 2.12 16.32 -19.60
C LEU A 239 1.86 16.58 -18.11
N LEU A 240 1.87 15.52 -17.31
CA LEU A 240 1.86 15.58 -15.85
C LEU A 240 3.29 15.55 -15.32
N LEU A 241 3.68 16.59 -14.59
CA LEU A 241 4.92 16.65 -13.83
C LEU A 241 4.59 16.51 -12.34
N ASP A 242 4.80 15.31 -11.80
CA ASP A 242 4.46 14.98 -10.42
C ASP A 242 5.63 15.32 -9.48
N GLU A 243 5.31 16.00 -8.38
CA GLU A 243 6.21 16.45 -7.31
C GLU A 243 7.33 17.39 -7.77
N ILE A 244 6.96 18.50 -8.42
CA ILE A 244 7.92 19.48 -8.99
C ILE A 244 8.80 20.15 -7.93
N ASN A 245 8.36 20.20 -6.67
CA ASN A 245 9.12 20.75 -5.55
C ASN A 245 10.29 19.85 -5.11
N LEU A 246 10.37 18.62 -5.63
CA LEU A 246 11.51 17.71 -5.43
C LEU A 246 12.58 17.86 -6.51
N LEU A 247 12.32 18.65 -7.56
CA LEU A 247 13.33 19.00 -8.55
C LEU A 247 14.39 19.92 -7.95
N THR A 248 15.64 19.77 -8.40
CA THR A 248 16.69 20.73 -8.05
C THR A 248 16.36 22.12 -8.60
N PRO A 249 16.82 23.21 -7.96
CA PRO A 249 16.62 24.57 -8.47
C PRO A 249 17.17 24.76 -9.89
N SER A 250 18.19 23.99 -10.30
CA SER A 250 18.73 24.01 -11.66
C SER A 250 17.72 23.48 -12.68
N LEU A 251 17.14 22.30 -12.41
CA LEU A 251 16.11 21.71 -13.27
C LEU A 251 14.84 22.56 -13.31
N GLN A 252 14.44 23.16 -12.19
CA GLN A 252 13.29 24.07 -12.16
C GLN A 252 13.49 25.29 -13.06
N LYS A 253 14.71 25.87 -13.12
CA LYS A 253 15.03 26.96 -14.07
C LYS A 253 14.98 26.50 -15.51
N LYS A 254 15.49 25.30 -15.83
CA LYS A 254 15.41 24.73 -17.18
C LYS A 254 13.97 24.51 -17.61
N LEU A 255 13.15 23.94 -16.73
CA LEU A 255 11.72 23.77 -16.96
C LEU A 255 11.02 25.12 -17.17
N LEU A 256 11.31 26.12 -16.34
CA LEU A 256 10.77 27.47 -16.51
C LEU A 256 11.12 28.05 -17.88
N ASN A 257 12.38 27.95 -18.32
CA ASN A 257 12.81 28.43 -19.63
C ASN A 257 12.07 27.76 -20.80
N ILE A 258 11.78 26.46 -20.68
CA ILE A 258 10.98 25.71 -21.66
C ILE A 258 9.54 26.27 -21.67
N LEU A 259 8.93 26.42 -20.50
CA LEU A 259 7.54 26.93 -20.39
C LEU A 259 7.40 28.39 -20.81
N GLU A 260 8.40 29.24 -20.58
CA GLU A 260 8.41 30.63 -21.06
C GLU A 260 8.64 30.70 -22.58
N GLY A 261 9.37 29.73 -23.13
CA GLY A 261 9.61 29.55 -24.56
C GLY A 261 8.45 28.92 -25.34
N GLU A 262 7.25 28.75 -24.76
CA GLU A 262 6.07 28.12 -25.40
C GLU A 262 5.72 28.71 -26.78
N SER A 263 6.04 29.98 -27.05
CA SER A 263 5.85 30.58 -28.39
C SER A 263 6.88 30.13 -29.44
N ASN A 264 7.99 29.52 -29.02
CA ASN A 264 9.08 29.01 -29.87
C ASN A 264 9.23 27.47 -29.83
N LEU A 265 8.46 26.78 -28.99
CA LEU A 265 8.43 25.31 -28.99
C LEU A 265 7.49 24.81 -30.09
N PRO A 266 7.90 23.85 -30.93
CA PRO A 266 7.05 23.30 -31.98
C PRO A 266 5.97 22.33 -31.44
N TYR A 267 5.78 22.23 -30.13
CA TYR A 267 4.88 21.25 -29.51
C TYR A 267 3.75 21.93 -28.73
N ASP A 268 2.50 21.63 -29.10
CA ASP A 268 1.32 22.01 -28.32
C ASP A 268 1.10 21.03 -27.17
N VAL A 269 1.46 21.40 -25.94
CA VAL A 269 1.36 20.53 -24.75
C VAL A 269 0.67 21.27 -23.62
N ARG A 270 -0.31 20.63 -23.00
CA ARG A 270 -0.93 21.12 -21.77
C ARG A 270 -0.12 20.61 -20.58
N VAL A 271 0.28 21.48 -19.68
CA VAL A 271 1.07 21.08 -18.50
C VAL A 271 0.18 21.04 -17.26
N ILE A 272 0.23 19.93 -16.54
CA ILE A 272 -0.31 19.79 -15.19
C ILE A 272 0.87 19.48 -14.28
N ALA A 273 1.01 20.20 -13.18
CA ALA A 273 2.07 19.98 -12.21
C ALA A 273 1.50 19.68 -10.84
N THR A 274 2.23 18.91 -10.02
CA THR A 274 1.82 18.64 -8.64
C THR A 274 2.89 19.05 -7.63
N VAL A 275 2.45 19.46 -6.45
CA VAL A 275 3.30 19.76 -5.29
C VAL A 275 2.76 18.98 -4.10
N ASN A 276 3.66 18.31 -3.36
CA ASN A 276 3.29 17.41 -2.28
C ASN A 276 3.18 18.07 -0.89
N GLU A 277 3.28 19.39 -0.84
CA GLU A 277 3.25 20.23 0.37
C GLU A 277 2.59 21.58 0.08
N ASP A 278 2.57 22.49 1.05
CA ASP A 278 2.11 23.86 0.82
C ASP A 278 3.11 24.61 -0.10
N PRO A 279 2.66 25.19 -1.22
CA PRO A 279 3.55 25.85 -2.16
C PRO A 279 4.21 27.12 -1.59
N ILE A 280 3.57 27.81 -0.64
CA ILE A 280 4.14 29.00 0.01
C ILE A 280 5.31 28.59 0.89
N ASP A 281 5.15 27.53 1.67
CA ASP A 281 6.22 26.97 2.51
C ASP A 281 7.37 26.44 1.64
N ALA A 282 7.07 25.73 0.55
CA ALA A 282 8.07 25.26 -0.40
C ALA A 282 8.89 26.42 -1.03
N ILE A 283 8.25 27.55 -1.32
CA ILE A 283 8.94 28.76 -1.82
C ILE A 283 9.80 29.39 -0.72
N ALA A 284 9.27 29.52 0.49
CA ALA A 284 9.98 30.12 1.62
C ALA A 284 11.26 29.33 1.98
N GLU A 285 11.21 28.00 1.86
CA GLU A 285 12.34 27.11 2.11
C GLU A 285 13.28 26.93 0.90
N GLY A 286 12.98 27.59 -0.23
CA GLY A 286 13.80 27.52 -1.44
C GLY A 286 13.71 26.18 -2.20
N ARG A 287 12.73 25.33 -1.85
CA ARG A 287 12.42 24.08 -2.57
C ARG A 287 11.65 24.31 -3.87
N LEU A 288 10.90 25.41 -3.98
CA LEU A 288 10.16 25.77 -5.18
C LEU A 288 10.51 27.19 -5.63
N LEU A 289 10.87 27.36 -6.90
CA LEU A 289 11.11 28.68 -7.47
C LEU A 289 9.81 29.45 -7.62
N LYS A 290 9.82 30.69 -7.11
CA LYS A 290 8.67 31.61 -7.15
C LYS A 290 8.17 31.85 -8.58
N GLU A 291 9.09 32.01 -9.53
CA GLU A 291 8.79 32.23 -10.93
C GLU A 291 8.10 31.02 -11.57
N LEU A 292 8.60 29.81 -11.29
CA LEU A 292 8.00 28.55 -11.75
C LEU A 292 6.60 28.35 -11.16
N TYR A 293 6.43 28.65 -9.87
CA TYR A 293 5.13 28.63 -9.22
C TYR A 293 4.12 29.53 -9.96
N TYR A 294 4.44 30.81 -10.20
CA TYR A 294 3.50 31.71 -10.88
C TYR A 294 3.21 31.29 -12.33
N ARG A 295 4.17 30.66 -13.02
CA ARG A 295 3.96 30.17 -14.38
C ARG A 295 2.99 28.99 -14.44
N LEU A 296 3.06 28.08 -13.46
CA LEU A 296 2.24 26.86 -13.42
C LEU A 296 0.90 27.03 -12.67
N SER A 297 0.82 27.98 -11.74
CA SER A 297 -0.34 28.21 -10.85
C SER A 297 -1.49 29.01 -11.45
N VAL A 298 -1.59 29.09 -12.79
CA VAL A 298 -2.68 29.81 -13.49
C VAL A 298 -4.06 29.34 -13.01
N ILE A 299 -4.22 28.02 -12.86
CA ILE A 299 -5.31 27.41 -12.11
C ILE A 299 -4.66 26.57 -11.01
N SER A 300 -5.02 26.83 -9.74
CA SER A 300 -4.51 26.07 -8.61
C SER A 300 -5.63 25.28 -7.94
N ILE A 301 -5.39 24.00 -7.66
CA ILE A 301 -6.33 23.09 -7.02
C ILE A 301 -5.68 22.57 -5.74
N PHE A 302 -6.30 22.85 -4.60
CA PHE A 302 -5.84 22.38 -3.30
C PHE A 302 -6.67 21.17 -2.86
N ILE A 303 -6.01 20.03 -2.68
CA ILE A 303 -6.64 18.80 -2.22
C ILE A 303 -6.44 18.68 -0.70
N PRO A 304 -7.52 18.67 0.11
CA PRO A 304 -7.40 18.56 1.56
C PRO A 304 -6.83 17.19 1.97
N SER A 305 -5.99 17.21 3.00
CA SER A 305 -5.50 16.01 3.68
C SER A 305 -6.67 15.24 4.30
N LEU A 306 -6.55 13.91 4.44
CA LEU A 306 -7.62 13.05 4.96
C LEU A 306 -8.00 13.41 6.40
N ARG A 307 -7.05 13.88 7.21
CA ARG A 307 -7.31 14.40 8.57
C ARG A 307 -8.23 15.62 8.60
N GLU A 308 -8.22 16.45 7.55
CA GLU A 308 -9.11 17.62 7.42
C GLU A 308 -10.50 17.25 6.88
N ARG A 309 -10.65 16.05 6.32
CA ARG A 309 -11.91 15.53 5.74
C ARG A 309 -12.29 14.17 6.32
N LYS A 310 -12.16 13.99 7.64
CA LYS A 310 -12.52 12.72 8.31
C LYS A 310 -13.98 12.29 8.09
N GLU A 311 -14.87 13.22 7.75
CA GLU A 311 -16.26 12.91 7.34
C GLU A 311 -16.37 12.05 6.07
N ASP A 312 -15.34 12.07 5.21
CA ASP A 312 -15.28 11.26 3.99
C ASP A 312 -14.87 9.81 4.26
N LEU A 313 -14.32 9.50 5.45
CA LEU A 313 -13.80 8.17 5.80
C LEU A 313 -14.85 7.09 5.61
N LYS A 314 -16.10 7.32 6.02
CA LYS A 314 -17.17 6.32 5.89
C LYS A 314 -17.43 5.95 4.44
N GLU A 315 -17.40 6.92 3.54
CA GLU A 315 -17.65 6.69 2.12
C GLU A 315 -16.46 6.02 1.44
N LEU A 316 -15.24 6.46 1.76
CA LEU A 316 -14.00 5.81 1.32
C LEU A 316 -13.92 4.36 1.78
N LEU A 317 -14.25 4.08 3.05
CA LEU A 317 -14.33 2.72 3.59
C LEU A 317 -15.30 1.85 2.79
N SER A 318 -16.51 2.35 2.55
CA SER A 318 -17.52 1.61 1.78
C SER A 318 -17.07 1.34 0.34
N PHE A 319 -16.36 2.30 -0.26
CA PHE A 319 -15.80 2.16 -1.60
C PHE A 319 -14.73 1.06 -1.64
N PHE A 320 -13.73 1.14 -0.76
CA PHE A 320 -12.64 0.15 -0.70
C PHE A 320 -13.14 -1.24 -0.34
N ILE A 321 -14.06 -1.37 0.62
CA ILE A 321 -14.65 -2.66 0.99
C ILE A 321 -15.35 -3.29 -0.22
N LYS A 322 -16.12 -2.51 -0.99
CA LYS A 322 -16.79 -3.00 -2.19
C LYS A 322 -15.77 -3.41 -3.27
N GLN A 323 -14.77 -2.59 -3.50
CA GLN A 323 -13.69 -2.84 -4.46
C GLN A 323 -12.93 -4.14 -4.13
N PHE A 324 -12.51 -4.29 -2.87
CA PHE A 324 -11.73 -5.43 -2.42
C PHE A 324 -12.57 -6.71 -2.26
N ASN A 325 -13.86 -6.63 -1.90
CA ASN A 325 -14.73 -7.81 -1.95
C ASN A 325 -14.80 -8.39 -3.36
N HIS A 326 -14.89 -7.53 -4.38
CA HIS A 326 -14.86 -7.97 -5.77
C HIS A 326 -13.50 -8.56 -6.15
N HIS A 327 -12.40 -7.94 -5.72
CA HIS A 327 -11.04 -8.39 -6.06
C HIS A 327 -10.64 -9.70 -5.37
N PHE A 328 -10.90 -9.83 -4.07
CA PHE A 328 -10.53 -10.98 -3.25
C PHE A 328 -11.60 -12.08 -3.22
N SER A 329 -12.75 -11.88 -3.89
CA SER A 329 -13.90 -12.78 -3.84
C SER A 329 -14.36 -13.10 -2.40
N LEU A 330 -14.31 -12.09 -1.54
CA LEU A 330 -14.76 -12.16 -0.14
C LEU A 330 -16.12 -11.47 0.04
N ASN A 331 -16.72 -11.65 1.22
CA ASN A 331 -17.99 -11.03 1.59
C ASN A 331 -17.90 -10.26 2.92
N ILE A 332 -16.90 -9.39 3.02
CA ILE A 332 -16.71 -8.50 4.17
C ILE A 332 -17.79 -7.43 4.13
N ARG A 333 -18.60 -7.35 5.19
CA ARG A 333 -19.71 -6.40 5.32
C ARG A 333 -19.29 -5.06 5.88
N GLY A 334 -18.19 -5.02 6.64
CA GLY A 334 -17.79 -3.82 7.36
C GLY A 334 -16.58 -4.03 8.27
N LEU A 335 -16.31 -3.02 9.08
CA LEU A 335 -15.31 -3.02 10.14
C LEU A 335 -16.00 -3.14 11.49
N THR A 336 -15.32 -3.72 12.48
CA THR A 336 -15.83 -3.66 13.85
C THR A 336 -15.82 -2.21 14.34
N ARG A 337 -16.76 -1.86 15.23
CA ARG A 337 -16.86 -0.49 15.79
C ARG A 337 -15.53 0.00 16.37
N LYS A 338 -14.78 -0.89 17.03
CA LYS A 338 -13.45 -0.58 17.58
C LYS A 338 -12.48 -0.10 16.49
N VAL A 339 -12.50 -0.74 15.31
CA VAL A 339 -11.66 -0.36 14.18
C VAL A 339 -12.15 0.95 13.56
N GLU A 340 -13.47 1.13 13.41
CA GLU A 340 -14.04 2.40 12.92
C GLU A 340 -13.63 3.58 13.80
N ASP A 341 -13.77 3.47 15.13
CA ASP A 341 -13.37 4.50 16.09
C ASP A 341 -11.87 4.80 15.97
N THR A 342 -11.04 3.76 15.84
CA THR A 342 -9.59 3.90 15.63
C THR A 342 -9.26 4.64 14.33
N PHE A 343 -9.99 4.37 13.24
CA PHE A 343 -9.79 5.02 11.95
C PHE A 343 -10.21 6.49 11.98
N LEU A 344 -11.21 6.84 12.78
CA LEU A 344 -11.64 8.23 13.01
C LEU A 344 -10.61 9.01 13.84
N GLU A 345 -9.98 8.38 14.82
CA GLU A 345 -8.96 9.03 15.65
C GLU A 345 -7.64 9.22 14.91
N TYR A 346 -7.26 8.29 14.04
CA TYR A 346 -6.00 8.34 13.31
C TYR A 346 -5.89 9.54 12.33
N ASP A 347 -4.70 10.12 12.22
CA ASP A 347 -4.45 11.32 11.39
C ASP A 347 -4.13 11.01 9.93
N TRP A 348 -3.93 9.72 9.57
CA TRP A 348 -3.68 9.29 8.20
C TRP A 348 -2.55 10.08 7.50
N PRO A 349 -1.30 10.00 8.00
CA PRO A 349 -0.16 10.71 7.40
C PRO A 349 0.10 10.33 5.94
N GLY A 350 -0.25 9.11 5.51
CA GLY A 350 -0.21 8.70 4.10
C GLY A 350 -1.54 8.87 3.35
N ASN A 351 -2.49 9.63 3.93
CA ASN A 351 -3.79 9.97 3.37
C ASN A 351 -4.56 8.75 2.84
N VAL A 352 -5.24 8.89 1.70
CA VAL A 352 -6.11 7.85 1.13
C VAL A 352 -5.31 6.62 0.70
N ARG A 353 -4.06 6.79 0.23
CA ARG A 353 -3.19 5.68 -0.17
C ARG A 353 -2.81 4.78 1.02
N GLU A 354 -2.51 5.37 2.18
CA GLU A 354 -2.29 4.57 3.39
C GLU A 354 -3.54 3.82 3.80
N MET A 355 -4.70 4.47 3.76
CA MET A 355 -5.99 3.86 4.07
C MET A 355 -6.30 2.67 3.16
N GLU A 356 -6.11 2.83 1.85
CA GLU A 356 -6.24 1.76 0.86
C GLU A 356 -5.34 0.57 1.22
N HIS A 357 -4.05 0.80 1.44
CA HIS A 357 -3.07 -0.24 1.80
C HIS A 357 -3.43 -0.95 3.12
N VAL A 358 -3.92 -0.21 4.12
CA VAL A 358 -4.31 -0.78 5.43
C VAL A 358 -5.52 -1.69 5.27
N ILE A 359 -6.52 -1.28 4.50
CA ILE A 359 -7.73 -2.07 4.25
C ILE A 359 -7.39 -3.29 3.38
N GLU A 360 -6.62 -3.12 2.31
CA GLU A 360 -6.16 -4.24 1.47
C GLU A 360 -5.41 -5.29 2.29
N GLY A 361 -4.49 -4.84 3.15
CA GLY A 361 -3.78 -5.74 4.07
C GLY A 361 -4.72 -6.43 5.06
N ALA A 362 -5.79 -5.77 5.49
CA ALA A 362 -6.81 -6.37 6.34
C ALA A 362 -7.64 -7.43 5.61
N PHE A 363 -7.99 -7.20 4.34
CA PHE A 363 -8.66 -8.19 3.49
C PHE A 363 -7.82 -9.46 3.33
N ASN A 364 -6.50 -9.32 3.14
CA ASN A 364 -5.58 -10.47 3.08
C ASN A 364 -5.53 -11.29 4.37
N LEU A 365 -5.84 -10.68 5.52
CA LEU A 365 -5.78 -11.32 6.83
C LEU A 365 -7.16 -11.77 7.35
N ALA A 366 -8.25 -11.27 6.77
CA ALA A 366 -9.63 -11.52 7.22
C ALA A 366 -10.09 -12.98 7.04
N GLY A 367 -9.49 -13.73 6.12
CA GLY A 367 -9.88 -15.13 5.88
C GLY A 367 -11.35 -15.27 5.47
N LEU A 368 -12.14 -15.99 6.28
CA LEU A 368 -13.58 -16.21 6.05
C LEU A 368 -14.49 -15.32 6.91
N GLU A 369 -13.93 -14.34 7.62
CA GLU A 369 -14.71 -13.47 8.50
C GLU A 369 -15.53 -12.45 7.70
N GLU A 370 -16.74 -12.14 8.17
CA GLU A 370 -17.61 -11.13 7.55
C GLU A 370 -17.28 -9.70 7.99
N MET A 371 -16.43 -9.52 9.01
CA MET A 371 -16.12 -8.22 9.61
C MET A 371 -14.62 -8.09 9.85
N ILE A 372 -14.04 -6.95 9.47
CA ILE A 372 -12.63 -6.66 9.78
C ILE A 372 -12.52 -6.18 11.22
N ASP A 373 -11.98 -7.04 12.08
CA ASP A 373 -11.55 -6.67 13.44
C ASP A 373 -10.07 -6.26 13.52
N PHE A 374 -9.67 -5.69 14.67
CA PHE A 374 -8.38 -5.07 14.92
C PHE A 374 -7.18 -5.98 14.61
N TYR A 375 -7.29 -7.28 14.85
CA TYR A 375 -6.18 -8.23 14.63
C TYR A 375 -5.92 -8.53 13.14
N HIS A 376 -6.87 -8.23 12.26
CA HIS A 376 -6.66 -8.28 10.81
C HIS A 376 -5.88 -7.08 10.30
N LEU A 377 -5.81 -5.98 11.04
CA LEU A 377 -5.05 -4.82 10.57
C LEU A 377 -3.55 -5.17 10.45
N PRO A 378 -2.86 -4.64 9.42
CA PRO A 378 -1.43 -4.86 9.24
C PRO A 378 -0.65 -4.55 10.51
N ILE A 379 0.35 -5.38 10.84
CA ILE A 379 1.09 -5.28 12.10
C ILE A 379 1.77 -3.91 12.27
N GLY A 380 2.29 -3.34 11.20
CA GLY A 380 2.90 -2.00 11.21
C GLY A 380 1.89 -0.90 11.55
N PHE A 381 0.65 -1.02 11.08
CA PHE A 381 -0.41 -0.07 11.42
C PHE A 381 -0.82 -0.20 12.89
N ARG A 382 -1.03 -1.44 13.37
CA ARG A 382 -1.30 -1.70 14.81
C ARG A 382 -0.20 -1.13 15.71
N GLN A 383 1.06 -1.33 15.36
CA GLN A 383 2.19 -0.81 16.14
C GLN A 383 2.25 0.72 16.14
N ARG A 384 1.97 1.38 15.00
CA ARG A 384 1.88 2.84 14.93
C ARG A 384 0.75 3.39 15.78
N LEU A 385 -0.39 2.70 15.83
CA LEU A 385 -1.48 3.07 16.74
C LEU A 385 -1.00 2.96 18.18
N HIS A 386 -0.41 1.84 18.59
CA HIS A 386 0.14 1.71 19.94
C HIS A 386 1.15 2.84 20.25
N HIS A 387 2.08 3.17 19.35
CA HIS A 387 3.04 4.26 19.57
C HIS A 387 2.44 5.67 19.55
N GLY A 388 1.43 5.94 18.71
CA GLY A 388 0.69 7.21 18.68
C GLY A 388 -0.20 7.40 19.91
N PHE A 389 -0.77 6.32 20.41
CA PHE A 389 -1.46 6.30 21.71
C PHE A 389 -0.48 6.42 22.88
N TYR A 390 0.81 6.06 22.73
CA TYR A 390 1.84 6.33 23.74
C TYR A 390 2.44 7.75 23.66
N SER A 391 2.26 8.51 22.58
CA SER A 391 2.70 9.92 22.52
C SER A 391 1.62 10.92 22.93
N GLN A 392 0.33 10.56 22.82
CA GLN A 392 -0.79 11.35 23.38
C GLN A 392 -1.44 10.73 24.64
N GLY A 393 -0.98 9.56 25.09
CA GLY A 393 -1.52 8.81 26.24
C GLY A 393 -0.51 8.50 27.33
N VAL A 394 0.56 9.30 27.52
CA VAL A 394 1.25 9.37 28.84
C VAL A 394 0.44 10.26 29.79
N LYS A 395 -0.84 9.93 29.92
CA LYS A 395 -1.74 10.35 31.00
C LYS A 395 -2.47 9.09 31.45
N GLU A 396 -1.71 8.19 32.07
CA GLU A 396 -2.14 7.28 33.13
C GLU A 396 -1.07 6.20 33.32
N GLN A 397 0.04 6.61 33.93
CA GLN A 397 0.82 5.82 34.90
C GLN A 397 1.99 6.62 35.50
N SER A 398 2.26 7.84 35.01
CA SER A 398 3.21 8.80 35.62
C SER A 398 2.59 9.73 36.68
N ASP A 399 1.26 9.78 36.82
CA ASP A 399 0.58 10.61 37.84
C ASP A 399 0.41 9.90 39.19
N PHE A 400 1.44 9.18 39.66
CA PHE A 400 1.42 8.70 41.05
C PHE A 400 1.64 9.83 42.07
N LEU A 401 2.06 11.04 41.64
CA LEU A 401 2.47 12.11 42.56
C LEU A 401 1.88 13.49 42.30
N TYR A 402 1.05 13.69 41.27
CA TYR A 402 0.34 14.95 41.07
C TYR A 402 -1.16 14.70 40.83
N GLN A 403 -1.96 14.98 41.85
CA GLN A 403 -3.40 15.17 41.66
C GLN A 403 -3.60 16.54 41.02
N THR A 404 -4.19 16.55 39.84
CA THR A 404 -4.57 17.79 39.15
C THR A 404 -5.62 18.50 40.00
N GLY A 405 -5.22 19.58 40.68
CA GLY A 405 -6.12 20.40 41.51
C GLY A 405 -5.58 20.85 42.88
N SER A 406 -4.40 20.39 43.31
CA SER A 406 -3.75 20.92 44.53
C SER A 406 -2.58 21.85 44.20
N ASP A 407 -2.46 22.97 44.91
CA ASP A 407 -1.32 23.90 44.80
C ASP A 407 0.02 23.16 44.83
N ILE A 408 0.95 23.58 43.97
CA ILE A 408 2.30 23.04 43.88
C ILE A 408 2.96 23.19 45.26
N LYS A 409 3.17 22.08 45.97
CA LYS A 409 3.81 22.08 47.28
C LYS A 409 5.28 22.53 47.12
N PRO A 410 5.86 23.25 48.09
CA PRO A 410 7.28 23.54 48.12
C PRO A 410 8.10 22.24 47.96
N LEU A 411 9.17 22.30 47.16
CA LEU A 411 9.95 21.14 46.73
C LEU A 411 10.39 20.25 47.91
N GLU A 412 10.75 20.85 49.05
CA GLU A 412 11.13 20.12 50.26
C GLU A 412 10.01 19.20 50.77
N LYS A 413 8.77 19.68 50.84
CA LYS A 413 7.63 18.87 51.29
C LYS A 413 7.28 17.76 50.30
N PHE A 414 7.40 18.03 49.01
CA PHE A 414 7.16 17.04 47.96
C PHE A 414 8.19 15.90 48.04
N VAL A 415 9.47 16.25 48.19
CA VAL A 415 10.55 15.27 48.32
C VAL A 415 10.38 14.44 49.60
N GLU A 416 9.98 15.05 50.72
CA GLU A 416 9.72 14.33 51.97
C GLU A 416 8.53 13.36 51.85
N GLU A 417 7.44 13.74 51.20
CA GLU A 417 6.27 12.86 50.99
C GLU A 417 6.60 11.70 50.03
N ALA A 418 7.27 11.99 48.92
CA ALA A 418 7.69 10.98 47.95
C ALA A 418 8.70 9.99 48.56
N GLU A 419 9.66 10.50 49.34
CA GLU A 419 10.64 9.70 50.05
C GLU A 419 9.98 8.81 51.12
N THR A 420 9.05 9.36 51.89
CA THR A 420 8.28 8.61 52.91
C THR A 420 7.47 7.49 52.27
N TYR A 421 6.75 7.78 51.18
CA TYR A 421 5.97 6.79 50.44
C TYR A 421 6.84 5.66 49.90
N TYR A 422 7.97 6.01 49.27
CA TYR A 422 8.84 5.01 48.66
C TYR A 422 9.53 4.13 49.71
N ILE A 423 9.96 4.71 50.84
CA ILE A 423 10.51 3.96 51.97
C ILE A 423 9.45 3.01 52.56
N GLN A 424 8.19 3.44 52.71
CA GLN A 424 7.11 2.57 53.17
C GLN A 424 6.83 1.41 52.23
N LYS A 425 6.84 1.65 50.92
CA LYS A 425 6.63 0.62 49.90
C LYS A 425 7.77 -0.39 49.90
N ALA A 426 9.02 0.08 49.97
CA ALA A 426 10.19 -0.78 50.04
C ALA A 426 10.23 -1.61 51.34
N LEU A 427 9.85 -1.02 52.48
CA LEU A 427 9.70 -1.75 53.74
C LEU A 427 8.63 -2.84 53.64
N LYS A 428 7.46 -2.55 53.07
CA LYS A 428 6.41 -3.57 52.86
C LYS A 428 6.87 -4.71 51.96
N HIS A 429 7.56 -4.39 50.86
CA HIS A 429 8.07 -5.37 49.90
C HIS A 429 9.09 -6.34 50.51
N HIS A 430 9.79 -5.93 51.57
CA HIS A 430 10.77 -6.75 52.29
C HIS A 430 10.30 -7.13 53.69
N ASP A 431 8.98 -7.22 53.93
CA ASP A 431 8.37 -7.61 55.20
C ASP A 431 8.92 -6.85 56.43
N TYR A 432 9.19 -5.56 56.25
CA TYR A 432 9.79 -4.65 57.23
C TYR A 432 11.20 -5.05 57.70
N ASN A 433 11.92 -5.87 56.92
CA ASN A 433 13.32 -6.18 57.19
C ASN A 433 14.22 -4.98 56.83
N ILE A 434 14.58 -4.21 57.85
CA ILE A 434 15.36 -2.96 57.71
C ILE A 434 16.71 -3.20 57.01
N THR A 435 17.39 -4.31 57.27
CA THR A 435 18.73 -4.57 56.70
C THR A 435 18.64 -4.86 55.20
N GLN A 436 17.66 -5.68 54.78
CA GLN A 436 17.44 -5.96 53.36
C GLN A 436 16.89 -4.74 52.61
N THR A 437 15.97 -4.01 53.24
CA THR A 437 15.38 -2.80 52.66
C THR A 437 16.45 -1.73 52.45
N ALA A 438 17.34 -1.50 53.43
CA ALA A 438 18.41 -0.51 53.31
C ALA A 438 19.39 -0.86 52.17
N LYS A 439 19.72 -2.15 52.05
CA LYS A 439 20.57 -2.64 50.96
C LYS A 439 19.92 -2.46 49.59
N SER A 440 18.62 -2.74 49.47
CA SER A 440 17.86 -2.55 48.22
C SER A 440 17.73 -1.06 47.85
N LEU A 441 17.56 -0.20 48.84
CA LEU A 441 17.49 1.26 48.67
C LEU A 441 18.87 1.93 48.51
N GLY A 442 19.97 1.16 48.54
CA GLY A 442 21.32 1.68 48.35
C GLY A 442 21.83 2.58 49.49
N MET A 443 21.29 2.44 50.71
CA MET A 443 21.67 3.26 51.87
C MET A 443 22.10 2.41 53.07
N SER A 444 22.79 3.05 54.03
CA SER A 444 23.20 2.34 55.25
C SER A 444 21.99 2.04 56.14
N ARG A 445 22.06 0.93 56.90
CA ARG A 445 20.99 0.56 57.86
C ARG A 445 20.67 1.67 58.85
N GLN A 446 21.70 2.39 59.32
CA GLN A 446 21.54 3.53 60.24
C GLN A 446 20.83 4.71 59.57
N ASN A 447 21.09 4.98 58.29
CA ASN A 447 20.43 6.05 57.53
C ASN A 447 18.94 5.74 57.32
N LEU A 448 18.61 4.49 56.95
CA LEU A 448 17.22 4.06 56.82
C LEU A 448 16.47 4.14 58.17
N GLN A 449 17.09 3.73 59.27
CA GLN A 449 16.50 3.83 60.62
C GLN A 449 16.26 5.29 61.04
N TYR A 450 17.18 6.20 60.71
CA TYR A 450 17.00 7.63 60.95
C TYR A 450 15.79 8.17 60.18
N ARG A 451 15.64 7.82 58.88
CA ARG A 451 14.51 8.26 58.05
C ARG A 451 13.17 7.68 58.50
N ILE A 452 13.14 6.40 58.91
CA ILE A 452 11.94 5.76 59.50
C ILE A 452 11.48 6.53 60.75
N ARG A 453 12.40 6.94 61.61
CA ARG A 453 12.09 7.74 62.81
C ARG A 453 11.71 9.17 62.48
N LYS A 454 12.45 9.84 61.58
CA LYS A 454 12.20 11.22 61.14
C LYS A 454 10.80 11.37 60.56
N TYR A 455 10.34 10.38 59.78
CA TYR A 455 9.05 10.41 59.09
C TYR A 455 7.93 9.62 59.81
N GLY A 456 8.17 9.13 61.03
CA GLY A 456 7.14 8.46 61.84
C GLY A 456 6.56 7.20 61.19
N ILE A 457 7.37 6.42 60.48
CA ILE A 457 6.90 5.24 59.75
C ILE A 457 6.73 4.06 60.72
N GLU A 458 5.49 3.78 61.13
CA GLU A 458 5.14 2.65 62.00
C GLU A 458 4.73 1.40 61.21
N ARG A 459 4.94 0.23 61.80
CA ARG A 459 4.38 -1.03 61.29
C ARG A 459 2.89 -1.03 61.64
N GLY A 460 2.04 -0.77 60.64
CA GLY A 460 0.58 -0.78 60.83
C GLY A 460 0.13 -2.09 61.48
N ALA A 461 -0.53 -2.00 62.63
CA ALA A 461 -1.24 -3.12 63.23
C ALA A 461 -2.57 -3.30 62.48
N GLY A 462 -2.74 -4.40 61.74
CA GLY A 462 -4.04 -4.78 61.19
C GLY A 462 -3.96 -5.63 59.93
N TYR A 463 -4.07 -6.96 60.16
CA TYR A 463 -4.22 -8.10 59.24
C TYR A 463 -3.01 -8.50 58.40
#